data_AF-A0A8B8ZMB3-F1
#
_entry.id   AF-A0A8B8ZMB3-F1
#
_cell.length_a   1.000
_cell.length_b   1.000
_cell.length_c   1.000
_cell.angle_alpha   90.00
_cell.angle_beta   90.00
_cell.angle_gamma   90.00
#
_symmetry.space_group_name_H-M   'P 1'
#
loop_
_entity.id
_entity.type
_entity.pdbx_description
1 polymer ?
#
loop_
_entity_poly.entity_id
_entity_poly.type
_entity_poly.pdbx_seq_one_letter_code
_entity_poly.pdbx_strand_id
1 'polypeptide(L)'
;MSVDRNWMYHRLSENGYIRAEFCDGVKGFLEFAFTQLEYCSGDKIRCLCIRCDNQKFLNRDTVNVHLLRKGFTPGYSTWFAHGELLGAVAPVSTSAVEASTSMDVGCEHGQQYRTMVMEAMGPEEELHLRSAFEVNHEEEPNKDAADFYSLLKDAEVPLWEGCKKHSKLSAISQLLNCKSEFNMSISCYDRIMKIVKNMLPESEKLPSDFYQSKKMLRKLGLEYTSIDVCENNCMLFYKETENLIECTICGHPRYKLRRNDGGGRRKDVPYRRLRYLPITPRLQRLFMSSRTAELMSWHVKGGDSDEMVHPACGEAWKHFDRIHPSFSTEPRNVRLGLCTDGFNPFSQSARPYSCWPVFVTVYNLPPSICMKRPYIFLSLVISGPKSPGKSIDVLLRPLIDELKILWEVGVTTYDIFRKENFQMKAVLLWTINDFPAYGMLSGWSTHGKLACPYCMENSKTFTLQHGGKTSFFDCHRQFLPMDHAYRYQVDSFFNGRIETDPPPRRLSGEELKNRISALPNITFGLKAPKHTIPGFGKDHNWGRLKIM
;
A
#
# COMPACT_ATOMS: atom_id res chain seq x y z
N MET A 1 2.02 37.80 -3.89
CA MET A 1 3.31 38.51 -3.97
C MET A 1 4.35 37.65 -3.26
N SER A 2 5.38 37.20 -3.98
CA SER A 2 6.49 36.42 -3.39
C SER A 2 7.22 37.30 -2.38
N VAL A 3 7.27 36.88 -1.11
CA VAL A 3 8.12 37.53 -0.11
C VAL A 3 9.56 37.21 -0.48
N ASP A 4 10.33 38.20 -0.92
CA ASP A 4 11.74 38.01 -1.26
C ASP A 4 12.52 37.60 -0.01
N ARG A 5 13.03 36.36 -0.01
CA ARG A 5 13.78 35.76 1.10
C ARG A 5 15.22 35.45 0.73
N ASN A 6 15.75 36.07 -0.33
CA ASN A 6 17.15 35.91 -0.72
C ASN A 6 18.12 36.29 0.42
N TRP A 7 17.72 37.17 1.34
CA TRP A 7 18.48 37.51 2.54
C TRP A 7 18.87 36.30 3.39
N MET A 8 18.10 35.20 3.38
CA MET A 8 18.40 33.98 4.14
C MET A 8 19.73 33.32 3.73
N TYR A 9 20.18 33.57 2.50
CA TYR A 9 21.39 32.97 1.95
C TYR A 9 22.56 33.96 1.82
N HIS A 10 22.34 35.24 2.16
CA HIS A 10 23.37 36.29 2.16
C HIS A 10 23.81 36.65 3.59
N ARG A 11 24.36 35.67 4.32
CA ARG A 11 24.73 35.84 5.74
C ARG A 11 25.88 36.83 5.98
N LEU A 12 26.94 36.78 5.16
CA LEU A 12 28.16 37.56 5.36
C LEU A 12 28.29 38.69 4.34
N SER A 13 28.88 39.82 4.75
CA SER A 13 29.36 40.87 3.86
C SER A 13 30.71 40.48 3.25
N GLU A 14 31.16 41.21 2.25
CA GLU A 14 32.48 41.01 1.63
C GLU A 14 33.64 41.10 2.64
N ASN A 15 33.42 41.82 3.75
CA ASN A 15 34.39 41.98 4.84
C ASN A 15 34.24 40.93 5.96
N GLY A 16 33.42 39.90 5.77
CA GLY A 16 33.26 38.78 6.70
C GLY A 16 32.36 39.04 7.92
N TYR A 17 31.69 40.20 7.99
CA TYR A 17 30.73 40.53 9.06
C TYR A 17 29.31 40.04 8.71
N ILE A 18 28.49 39.74 9.73
CA ILE A 18 27.09 39.35 9.51
C ILE A 18 26.30 40.58 9.03
N ARG A 19 25.55 40.44 7.94
CA ARG A 19 24.72 41.52 7.39
C ARG A 19 23.57 41.87 8.33
N ALA A 20 23.24 43.16 8.44
CA ALA A 20 22.11 43.62 9.25
C ALA A 20 20.78 43.02 8.78
N GLU A 21 20.56 42.96 7.46
CA GLU A 21 19.38 42.34 6.83
C GLU A 21 19.21 40.87 7.22
N PHE A 22 20.31 40.13 7.37
CA PHE A 22 20.29 38.75 7.83
C PHE A 22 19.84 38.65 9.29
N CYS A 23 20.35 39.54 10.16
CA CYS A 23 19.95 39.58 11.57
C CYS A 23 18.47 39.92 11.74
N ASP A 24 17.95 40.88 10.98
CA ASP A 24 16.55 41.29 11.07
C ASP A 24 15.61 40.23 10.50
N GLY A 25 16.01 39.57 9.41
CA GLY A 25 15.29 38.42 8.89
C GLY A 25 15.25 37.23 9.87
N VAL A 26 16.35 36.95 10.59
CA VAL A 26 16.37 35.92 11.64
C VAL A 26 15.40 36.25 12.77
N LYS A 27 15.29 37.52 13.20
CA LYS A 27 14.29 37.94 14.20
C LYS A 27 12.86 37.71 13.68
N GLY A 28 12.57 38.12 12.45
CA GLY A 28 11.26 37.93 11.83
C GLY A 28 10.88 36.44 11.69
N PHE A 29 11.84 35.58 11.35
CA PHE A 29 11.64 34.14 11.35
C PHE A 29 11.29 33.59 12.74
N LEU A 30 12.03 34.00 13.78
CA LEU A 30 11.76 33.54 15.14
C LEU A 30 10.39 34.01 15.63
N GLU A 31 10.00 35.25 15.35
CA GLU A 31 8.66 35.75 15.70
C GLU A 31 7.56 34.96 15.01
N PHE A 32 7.69 34.73 13.70
CA PHE A 32 6.74 33.91 12.96
C PHE A 32 6.66 32.49 13.54
N ALA A 33 7.79 31.81 13.68
CA ALA A 33 7.86 30.42 14.10
C ALA A 33 7.28 30.18 15.50
N PHE A 34 7.49 31.11 16.43
CA PHE A 34 6.95 31.00 17.80
C PHE A 34 5.48 31.43 17.91
N THR A 35 4.93 32.12 16.90
CA THR A 35 3.49 32.45 16.86
C THR A 35 2.64 31.26 16.41
N GLN A 36 3.25 30.27 15.75
CA GLN A 36 2.57 29.08 15.22
C GLN A 36 2.56 27.95 16.26
N LEU A 37 1.67 28.07 17.25
CA LEU A 37 1.61 27.18 18.43
C LEU A 37 1.49 25.68 18.08
N GLU A 38 0.85 25.34 16.96
CA GLU A 38 0.72 23.94 16.47
C GLU A 38 2.05 23.32 16.03
N TYR A 39 3.05 24.14 15.69
CA TYR A 39 4.37 23.72 15.21
C TYR A 39 5.46 23.85 16.29
N CYS A 40 5.07 24.33 17.47
CA CYS A 40 5.91 24.42 18.66
C CYS A 40 5.77 23.16 19.52
N SER A 41 6.89 22.65 20.02
CA SER A 41 6.91 21.60 21.05
C SER A 41 7.20 22.26 22.41
N GLY A 42 6.20 22.86 23.02
CA GLY A 42 6.37 23.71 24.21
C GLY A 42 7.01 25.05 23.85
N ASP A 43 8.11 25.41 24.50
CA ASP A 43 8.91 26.63 24.26
C ASP A 43 9.99 26.45 23.17
N LYS A 44 9.84 25.43 22.30
CA LYS A 44 10.86 25.02 21.33
C LYS A 44 10.30 24.91 19.92
N ILE A 45 11.11 25.30 18.95
CA ILE A 45 10.82 25.19 17.51
C ILE A 45 11.87 24.34 16.80
N ARG A 46 11.55 23.81 15.62
CA ARG A 46 12.53 23.12 14.76
C ARG A 46 13.63 24.10 14.33
N CYS A 47 14.89 23.72 14.51
CA CYS A 47 16.02 24.57 14.17
C CYS A 47 16.41 24.43 12.69
N LEU A 48 16.30 25.54 11.96
CA LEU A 48 16.58 25.64 10.52
C LEU A 48 18.07 25.74 10.15
N CYS A 49 18.99 25.69 11.11
CA CYS A 49 20.41 25.86 10.78
C CYS A 49 20.94 24.66 10.00
N ILE A 50 21.99 24.88 9.18
CA ILE A 50 22.63 23.85 8.35
C ILE A 50 22.93 22.54 9.10
N ARG A 51 23.27 22.61 10.40
CA ARG A 51 23.57 21.41 11.20
C ARG A 51 22.32 20.68 11.71
N CYS A 52 21.24 21.40 11.93
CA CYS A 52 20.04 20.86 12.57
C CYS A 52 18.98 20.45 11.55
N ASP A 53 18.95 21.07 10.38
CA ASP A 53 18.14 20.70 9.21
C ASP A 53 16.69 20.31 9.55
N ASN A 54 16.03 21.13 10.37
CA ASN A 54 14.66 20.91 10.85
C ASN A 54 14.39 19.65 11.70
N GLN A 55 15.43 18.92 12.09
CA GLN A 55 15.28 17.70 12.88
C GLN A 55 15.17 17.95 14.39
N LYS A 56 15.79 19.03 14.90
CA LYS A 56 15.90 19.29 16.36
C LYS A 56 14.99 20.41 16.82
N PHE A 57 14.19 20.15 17.86
CA PHE A 57 13.45 21.18 18.59
C PHE A 57 14.35 21.87 19.62
N LEU A 58 14.56 23.17 19.47
CA LEU A 58 15.42 23.99 20.32
C LEU A 58 14.70 25.28 20.73
N ASN A 59 15.12 25.84 21.88
CA ASN A 59 14.54 27.10 22.38
C ASN A 59 14.98 28.30 21.52
N ARG A 60 14.29 29.43 21.70
CA ARG A 60 14.46 30.64 20.88
C ARG A 60 15.91 31.11 20.81
N ASP A 61 16.59 31.20 21.95
CA ASP A 61 17.96 31.70 22.03
C ASP A 61 18.96 30.77 21.34
N THR A 62 18.79 29.45 21.49
CA THR A 62 19.67 28.47 20.85
C THR A 62 19.50 28.48 19.33
N VAL A 63 18.25 28.61 18.84
CA VAL A 63 17.99 28.71 17.40
C VAL A 63 18.58 30.00 16.84
N ASN A 64 18.43 31.13 17.54
CA ASN A 64 19.02 32.41 17.16
C ASN A 64 20.55 32.31 16.99
N VAL A 65 21.25 31.78 17.99
CA VAL A 65 22.72 31.59 17.94
C VAL A 65 23.11 30.64 16.81
N HIS A 66 22.37 29.56 16.60
CA HIS A 66 22.64 28.62 15.53
C HIS A 66 22.52 29.24 14.15
N LEU A 67 21.48 30.06 13.91
CA LEU A 67 21.26 30.74 12.63
C LEU A 67 22.30 31.83 12.39
N LEU A 68 22.60 32.65 13.41
CA LEU A 68 23.64 33.69 13.31
C LEU A 68 25.04 33.12 13.09
N ARG A 69 25.35 31.95 13.65
CA ARG A 69 26.69 31.34 13.52
C ARG A 69 26.84 30.49 12.26
N LYS A 70 25.77 29.83 11.79
CA LYS A 70 25.86 28.77 10.77
C LYS A 70 25.04 29.02 9.52
N GLY A 71 24.11 29.98 9.53
CA GLY A 71 23.20 30.19 8.41
C GLY A 71 22.07 29.17 8.36
N PHE A 72 21.17 29.39 7.40
CA PHE A 72 20.00 28.56 7.12
C PHE A 72 20.36 27.34 6.27
N THR A 73 19.57 26.27 6.40
CA THR A 73 19.68 25.11 5.52
C THR A 73 19.37 25.50 4.05
N PRO A 74 20.15 25.05 3.06
CA PRO A 74 19.93 25.37 1.65
C PRO A 74 18.56 24.91 1.13
N GLY A 75 17.96 25.65 0.19
CA GLY A 75 16.73 25.22 -0.50
C GLY A 75 15.44 25.30 0.32
N TYR A 76 15.50 25.86 1.53
CA TYR A 76 14.36 26.04 2.43
C TYR A 76 13.96 27.53 2.51
N SER A 77 13.29 28.03 1.48
CA SER A 77 12.79 29.41 1.41
C SER A 77 11.35 29.57 1.92
N THR A 78 10.60 28.46 2.05
CA THR A 78 9.24 28.43 2.62
C THR A 78 9.27 27.74 3.97
N TRP A 79 8.75 28.38 5.02
CA TRP A 79 8.79 27.90 6.40
C TRP A 79 7.66 26.89 6.71
N PHE A 80 7.49 25.88 5.85
CA PHE A 80 6.41 24.91 5.95
C PHE A 80 6.44 24.11 7.26
N ALA A 81 7.64 23.79 7.79
CA ALA A 81 7.80 23.10 9.07
C ALA A 81 7.52 24.01 10.28
N HIS A 82 7.19 25.28 10.05
CA HIS A 82 6.89 26.31 11.04
C HIS A 82 5.52 26.95 10.77
N GLY A 83 4.66 26.31 9.97
CA GLY A 83 3.28 26.74 9.76
C GLY A 83 3.05 27.74 8.62
N GLU A 84 4.04 27.98 7.77
CA GLU A 84 3.81 28.80 6.58
C GLU A 84 3.08 28.00 5.48
N LEU A 85 1.79 28.29 5.34
CA LEU A 85 0.95 27.82 4.24
C LEU A 85 1.13 28.71 3.00
N LEU A 86 1.23 28.09 1.82
CA LEU A 86 1.28 28.80 0.54
C LEU A 86 -0.07 29.48 0.28
N GLY A 87 -0.13 30.78 0.58
CA GLY A 87 -1.28 31.65 0.33
C GLY A 87 -2.31 31.65 1.45
N ALA A 88 -2.18 32.57 2.40
CA ALA A 88 -3.23 32.83 3.40
C ALA A 88 -3.60 34.31 3.44
N VAL A 89 -4.88 34.58 3.19
CA VAL A 89 -5.57 35.82 3.55
C VAL A 89 -5.83 35.80 5.07
N ALA A 90 -5.76 36.96 5.71
CA ALA A 90 -5.73 37.16 7.15
C ALA A 90 -6.93 36.56 7.93
N PRO A 91 -6.73 36.14 9.20
CA PRO A 91 -7.78 35.57 10.04
C PRO A 91 -8.57 36.65 10.80
N VAL A 92 -9.88 36.42 10.97
CA VAL A 92 -10.74 37.15 11.90
C VAL A 92 -10.84 36.37 13.21
N SER A 93 -10.63 37.10 14.32
CA SER A 93 -10.56 36.62 15.70
C SER A 93 -11.89 36.23 16.34
N THR A 94 -11.75 35.52 17.48
CA THR A 94 -12.63 35.30 18.66
C THR A 94 -13.08 33.85 18.82
N SER A 95 -13.03 33.22 19.98
CA SER A 95 -12.40 33.46 21.28
C SER A 95 -12.51 32.15 22.08
N ALA A 96 -11.54 31.87 22.94
CA ALA A 96 -11.44 30.67 23.77
C ALA A 96 -12.59 30.48 24.77
N VAL A 97 -12.96 29.21 24.99
CA VAL A 97 -13.49 28.70 26.26
C VAL A 97 -13.03 27.25 26.44
N GLU A 98 -12.85 26.91 27.71
CA GLU A 98 -11.83 26.03 28.23
C GLU A 98 -12.16 24.52 28.20
N ALA A 99 -11.07 23.77 27.99
CA ALA A 99 -10.76 22.41 28.38
C ALA A 99 -11.83 21.57 29.13
N SER A 100 -12.12 20.41 28.56
CA SER A 100 -12.17 19.18 29.35
C SER A 100 -11.41 18.06 28.64
N THR A 101 -10.58 17.40 29.42
CA THR A 101 -9.59 16.38 29.07
C THR A 101 -10.22 15.14 28.43
N SER A 102 -9.95 14.94 27.14
CA SER A 102 -9.92 13.61 26.54
C SER A 102 -8.63 13.49 25.74
N MET A 103 -7.85 12.45 26.00
CA MET A 103 -6.68 12.15 25.17
C MET A 103 -7.20 11.74 23.79
N ASP A 104 -7.15 12.72 22.89
CA ASP A 104 -7.40 12.62 21.47
C ASP A 104 -6.37 11.68 20.85
N VAL A 105 -6.74 10.41 20.70
CA VAL A 105 -6.07 9.50 19.78
C VAL A 105 -6.64 9.83 18.41
N GLY A 106 -5.93 10.71 17.69
CA GLY A 106 -6.32 11.31 16.42
C GLY A 106 -7.12 10.38 15.49
N CYS A 107 -8.38 10.76 15.33
CA CYS A 107 -9.40 10.24 14.42
C CYS A 107 -9.08 10.55 12.94
N GLU A 108 -7.98 9.98 12.41
CA GLU A 108 -7.64 10.09 10.98
C GLU A 108 -7.82 8.78 10.19
N HIS A 109 -8.16 7.67 10.86
CA HIS A 109 -8.06 6.34 10.26
C HIS A 109 -9.28 5.95 9.41
N GLY A 110 -10.43 6.61 9.61
CA GLY A 110 -11.70 6.30 8.92
C GLY A 110 -12.04 7.18 7.71
N GLN A 111 -11.25 8.22 7.44
CA GLN A 111 -11.63 9.27 6.49
C GLN A 111 -11.31 8.95 5.02
N GLN A 112 -10.47 7.97 4.72
CA GLN A 112 -9.84 7.85 3.40
C GLN A 112 -10.74 7.31 2.29
N TYR A 113 -11.61 6.34 2.59
CA TYR A 113 -12.66 5.91 1.65
C TYR A 113 -13.74 6.97 1.50
N ARG A 114 -14.04 7.71 2.58
CA ARG A 114 -14.94 8.86 2.55
C ARG A 114 -14.38 9.96 1.66
N THR A 115 -13.08 10.21 1.71
CA THR A 115 -12.38 11.18 0.86
C THR A 115 -12.45 10.78 -0.61
N MET A 116 -12.11 9.54 -0.99
CA MET A 116 -12.25 9.10 -2.39
C MET A 116 -13.71 9.16 -2.89
N VAL A 117 -14.67 8.79 -2.04
CA VAL A 117 -16.10 8.84 -2.37
C VAL A 117 -16.62 10.27 -2.43
N MET A 118 -16.09 11.22 -1.67
CA MET A 118 -16.53 12.63 -1.65
C MET A 118 -15.74 13.52 -2.62
N GLU A 119 -14.50 13.19 -2.97
CA GLU A 119 -13.69 13.86 -4.01
C GLU A 119 -14.28 13.65 -5.41
N ALA A 120 -15.01 12.56 -5.61
CA ALA A 120 -15.83 12.34 -6.80
C ALA A 120 -17.11 13.22 -6.84
N MET A 121 -17.41 13.99 -5.77
CA MET A 121 -18.73 14.60 -5.51
C MET A 121 -18.73 16.13 -5.29
N GLY A 122 -17.80 16.90 -5.85
CA GLY A 122 -17.92 18.37 -5.82
C GLY A 122 -16.82 19.17 -6.54
N PRO A 123 -17.13 20.40 -7.01
CA PRO A 123 -16.34 21.16 -7.98
C PRO A 123 -15.16 21.94 -7.39
N GLU A 124 -14.15 22.15 -8.25
CA GLU A 124 -13.10 23.18 -8.27
C GLU A 124 -12.32 23.49 -6.96
N GLU A 125 -11.15 22.85 -6.83
CA GLU A 125 -9.91 23.60 -6.56
C GLU A 125 -8.87 23.16 -7.61
N GLU A 126 -8.53 24.10 -8.49
CA GLU A 126 -7.68 23.93 -9.64
C GLU A 126 -6.22 23.67 -9.21
N LEU A 127 -5.79 22.42 -9.26
CA LEU A 127 -4.37 22.08 -9.22
C LEU A 127 -3.81 22.28 -10.63
N HIS A 128 -3.34 23.49 -10.92
CA HIS A 128 -2.62 23.80 -12.14
C HIS A 128 -1.25 23.09 -12.17
N LEU A 129 -1.22 21.85 -12.67
CA LEU A 129 -0.02 21.24 -13.23
C LEU A 129 -0.05 21.41 -14.74
N ARG A 130 0.61 22.47 -15.24
CA ARG A 130 0.72 22.75 -16.69
C ARG A 130 1.34 21.56 -17.42
N SER A 131 0.62 21.01 -18.39
CA SER A 131 1.16 20.06 -19.38
C SER A 131 0.32 20.06 -20.67
N ALA A 132 1.02 20.20 -21.79
CA ALA A 132 0.49 20.28 -23.15
C ALA A 132 -0.06 18.94 -23.68
N PHE A 133 -1.31 18.60 -23.35
CA PHE A 133 -2.08 17.63 -24.12
C PHE A 133 -3.37 18.30 -24.60
N GLU A 134 -3.45 18.53 -25.91
CA GLU A 134 -4.68 18.94 -26.58
C GLU A 134 -5.70 17.79 -26.48
N VAL A 135 -6.78 17.99 -25.71
CA VAL A 135 -7.90 17.04 -25.65
C VAL A 135 -8.73 17.24 -26.92
N ASN A 136 -8.53 16.38 -27.92
CA ASN A 136 -9.18 16.49 -29.23
C ASN A 136 -10.43 15.58 -29.40
N HIS A 137 -10.89 14.89 -28.36
CA HIS A 137 -12.13 14.11 -28.41
C HIS A 137 -12.67 13.82 -27.01
N GLU A 138 -13.96 14.06 -26.76
CA GLU A 138 -14.65 13.60 -25.55
C GLU A 138 -15.40 12.31 -25.89
N GLU A 139 -15.04 11.21 -25.24
CA GLU A 139 -15.79 9.96 -25.32
C GLU A 139 -16.78 9.82 -24.16
N GLU A 140 -17.87 9.12 -24.40
CA GLU A 140 -18.81 8.79 -23.32
C GLU A 140 -18.18 7.77 -22.35
N PRO A 141 -18.49 7.83 -21.05
CA PRO A 141 -18.05 6.82 -20.10
C PRO A 141 -18.52 5.42 -20.52
N ASN A 142 -17.63 4.43 -20.46
CA ASN A 142 -18.06 3.04 -20.64
C ASN A 142 -19.12 2.63 -19.61
N LYS A 143 -19.80 1.52 -19.88
CA LYS A 143 -20.90 1.00 -19.06
C LYS A 143 -20.56 0.91 -17.57
N ASP A 144 -19.39 0.38 -17.20
CA ASP A 144 -19.00 0.22 -15.79
C ASP A 144 -18.83 1.58 -15.10
N ALA A 145 -18.24 2.56 -15.80
CA ALA A 145 -18.11 3.93 -15.32
C ALA A 145 -19.48 4.64 -15.23
N ALA A 146 -20.32 4.52 -16.26
CA ALA A 146 -21.66 5.09 -16.28
C ALA A 146 -22.55 4.54 -15.16
N ASP A 147 -22.52 3.22 -14.95
CA ASP A 147 -23.24 2.54 -13.86
C ASP A 147 -22.74 3.05 -12.50
N PHE A 148 -21.42 3.21 -12.33
CA PHE A 148 -20.85 3.77 -11.10
C PHE A 148 -21.27 5.23 -10.87
N TYR A 149 -21.20 6.09 -11.88
CA TYR A 149 -21.63 7.49 -11.77
C TYR A 149 -23.12 7.62 -11.47
N SER A 150 -23.96 6.77 -12.08
CA SER A 150 -25.40 6.73 -11.76
C SER A 150 -25.63 6.34 -10.30
N LEU A 151 -24.93 5.31 -9.81
CA LEU A 151 -25.03 4.87 -8.42
C LEU A 151 -24.53 5.94 -7.44
N LEU A 152 -23.48 6.67 -7.82
CA LEU A 152 -22.96 7.79 -7.04
C LEU A 152 -24.05 8.86 -6.93
N LYS A 153 -24.60 9.31 -8.08
CA LYS A 153 -25.67 10.31 -8.18
C LYS A 153 -26.90 9.97 -7.30
N ASP A 154 -27.34 8.72 -7.32
CA ASP A 154 -28.45 8.23 -6.49
C ASP A 154 -28.14 8.30 -4.98
N ALA A 155 -26.86 8.19 -4.63
CA ALA A 155 -26.37 8.20 -3.26
C ALA A 155 -26.01 9.62 -2.76
N GLU A 156 -25.80 10.58 -3.67
CA GLU A 156 -25.55 12.00 -3.35
C GLU A 156 -26.80 12.77 -2.94
N VAL A 157 -27.98 12.17 -3.10
CA VAL A 157 -29.25 12.81 -2.72
C VAL A 157 -29.14 13.33 -1.28
N PRO A 158 -29.55 14.59 -1.02
CA PRO A 158 -29.57 15.17 0.32
C PRO A 158 -30.22 14.23 1.32
N LEU A 159 -29.66 14.16 2.53
CA LEU A 159 -30.10 13.23 3.57
C LEU A 159 -31.60 13.37 3.88
N TRP A 160 -32.11 14.60 3.78
CA TRP A 160 -33.51 14.97 3.69
C TRP A 160 -33.59 16.24 2.81
N GLU A 161 -34.80 16.65 2.44
CA GLU A 161 -35.01 17.84 1.60
C GLU A 161 -34.48 19.11 2.27
N GLY A 162 -33.58 19.84 1.59
CA GLY A 162 -32.93 21.03 2.14
C GLY A 162 -31.68 20.77 3.00
N CYS A 163 -31.25 19.51 3.18
CA CYS A 163 -30.01 19.20 3.89
C CYS A 163 -28.77 19.61 3.07
N LYS A 164 -28.08 20.68 3.50
CA LYS A 164 -26.86 21.17 2.84
C LYS A 164 -25.58 20.49 3.31
N LYS A 165 -25.58 19.92 4.52
CA LYS A 165 -24.36 19.40 5.18
C LYS A 165 -24.06 17.95 4.83
N HIS A 166 -25.09 17.12 4.60
CA HIS A 166 -24.92 15.69 4.41
C HIS A 166 -25.81 15.13 3.31
N SER A 167 -25.21 14.34 2.43
CA SER A 167 -25.92 13.39 1.57
C SER A 167 -26.25 12.10 2.33
N LYS A 168 -27.16 11.30 1.77
CA LYS A 168 -27.45 9.95 2.24
C LYS A 168 -26.18 9.09 2.36
N LEU A 169 -25.31 9.15 1.35
CA LEU A 169 -24.05 8.40 1.33
C LEU A 169 -23.07 8.85 2.41
N SER A 170 -22.89 10.15 2.57
CA SER A 170 -21.99 10.71 3.58
C SER A 170 -22.40 10.27 4.99
N ALA A 171 -23.69 10.35 5.32
CA ALA A 171 -24.21 9.98 6.64
C ALA A 171 -24.02 8.49 6.95
N ILE A 172 -24.37 7.60 6.01
CA ILE A 172 -24.22 6.15 6.19
C ILE A 172 -22.74 5.77 6.34
N SER A 173 -21.87 6.38 5.53
CA SER A 173 -20.43 6.12 5.57
C SER A 173 -19.83 6.51 6.92
N GLN A 174 -20.21 7.67 7.48
CA GLN A 174 -19.77 8.09 8.81
C GLN A 174 -20.25 7.14 9.90
N LEU A 175 -21.52 6.75 9.89
CA LEU A 175 -22.08 5.82 10.88
C LEU A 175 -21.40 4.44 10.83
N LEU A 176 -21.15 3.93 9.63
CA LEU A 176 -20.45 2.65 9.45
C LEU A 176 -18.98 2.74 9.86
N ASN A 177 -18.33 3.89 9.62
CA ASN A 177 -16.98 4.12 10.12
C ASN A 177 -16.95 4.09 11.66
N CYS A 178 -17.84 4.83 12.33
CA CYS A 178 -17.96 4.78 13.79
C CYS A 178 -18.18 3.34 14.28
N LYS A 179 -19.03 2.56 13.60
CA LYS A 179 -19.26 1.16 13.96
C LYS A 179 -17.98 0.34 13.93
N SER A 180 -17.17 0.53 12.88
CA SER A 180 -15.92 -0.20 12.71
C SER A 180 -14.88 0.23 13.73
N GLU A 181 -14.72 1.53 13.90
CA GLU A 181 -13.71 2.16 14.76
C GLU A 181 -13.94 1.83 16.24
N PHE A 182 -15.18 1.91 16.70
CA PHE A 182 -15.54 1.61 18.09
C PHE A 182 -16.01 0.17 18.31
N ASN A 183 -15.84 -0.70 17.30
CA ASN A 183 -16.24 -2.11 17.33
C ASN A 183 -17.70 -2.31 17.84
N MET A 184 -18.61 -1.41 17.44
CA MET A 184 -20.00 -1.43 17.93
C MET A 184 -20.69 -2.72 17.50
N SER A 185 -21.54 -3.29 18.35
CA SER A 185 -22.37 -4.44 17.96
C SER A 185 -23.37 -4.07 16.86
N ILE A 186 -23.95 -5.06 16.18
CA ILE A 186 -25.02 -4.81 15.19
C ILE A 186 -26.24 -4.21 15.89
N SER A 187 -26.63 -4.75 17.05
CA SER A 187 -27.75 -4.25 17.85
C SER A 187 -27.55 -2.80 18.32
N CYS A 188 -26.32 -2.42 18.68
CA CYS A 188 -25.98 -1.05 19.03
C CYS A 188 -26.15 -0.12 17.83
N TYR A 189 -25.61 -0.50 16.66
CA TYR A 189 -25.77 0.28 15.43
C TYR A 189 -27.24 0.46 15.04
N ASP A 190 -28.04 -0.61 15.07
CA ASP A 190 -29.46 -0.55 14.70
C ASP A 190 -30.24 0.33 15.70
N ARG A 191 -29.87 0.31 16.99
CA ARG A 191 -30.46 1.20 17.99
C ARG A 191 -30.07 2.65 17.77
N ILE A 192 -28.80 2.94 17.49
CA ILE A 192 -28.34 4.29 17.15
C ILE A 192 -29.05 4.79 15.91
N MET A 193 -29.20 3.96 14.87
CA MET A 193 -29.90 4.33 13.64
C MET A 193 -31.34 4.76 13.92
N LYS A 194 -32.07 4.01 14.76
CA LYS A 194 -33.43 4.39 15.18
C LYS A 194 -33.47 5.71 15.95
N ILE A 195 -32.52 5.92 16.87
CA ILE A 195 -32.42 7.18 17.63
C ILE A 195 -32.15 8.35 16.69
N VAL A 196 -31.17 8.22 15.80
CA VAL A 196 -30.81 9.27 14.83
C VAL A 196 -31.99 9.57 13.91
N LYS A 197 -32.67 8.56 13.36
CA LYS A 197 -33.88 8.77 12.55
C LYS A 197 -34.95 9.57 13.29
N ASN A 198 -35.20 9.26 14.55
CA ASN A 198 -36.20 9.98 15.36
C ASN A 198 -35.80 11.43 15.68
N MET A 199 -34.51 11.77 15.58
CA MET A 199 -34.01 13.14 15.75
C MET A 199 -34.04 13.95 14.44
N LEU A 200 -34.22 13.28 13.29
CA LEU A 200 -34.24 13.90 11.98
C LEU A 200 -35.67 14.20 11.51
N PRO A 201 -35.85 15.08 10.50
CA PRO A 201 -37.16 15.32 9.90
C PRO A 201 -37.78 14.04 9.32
N GLU A 202 -39.11 13.98 9.23
CA GLU A 202 -39.83 12.82 8.68
C GLU A 202 -39.42 12.48 7.22
N SER A 203 -38.90 13.45 6.46
CA SER A 203 -38.42 13.28 5.09
C SER A 203 -36.99 12.70 4.98
N GLU A 204 -36.44 12.14 6.06
CA GLU A 204 -35.12 11.52 6.09
C GLU A 204 -35.02 10.26 5.22
N LYS A 205 -33.85 10.04 4.62
CA LYS A 205 -33.60 8.96 3.65
C LYS A 205 -32.62 7.88 4.15
N LEU A 206 -32.33 7.82 5.46
CA LEU A 206 -31.43 6.83 6.05
C LEU A 206 -31.99 5.40 5.94
N PRO A 207 -31.10 4.40 5.88
CA PRO A 207 -31.48 2.99 5.98
C PRO A 207 -32.01 2.65 7.38
N SER A 208 -32.84 1.61 7.49
CA SER A 208 -33.45 1.17 8.75
C SER A 208 -32.45 0.55 9.74
N ASP A 209 -31.40 -0.09 9.23
CA ASP A 209 -30.51 -0.96 9.99
C ASP A 209 -29.16 -1.16 9.29
N PHE A 210 -28.25 -1.86 9.97
CA PHE A 210 -26.92 -2.19 9.47
C PHE A 210 -26.95 -2.97 8.16
N TYR A 211 -27.91 -3.87 7.97
CA TYR A 211 -27.98 -4.69 6.77
C TYR A 211 -28.32 -3.84 5.55
N GLN A 212 -29.29 -2.93 5.66
CA GLN A 212 -29.65 -2.01 4.59
C GLN A 212 -28.53 -0.99 4.31
N SER A 213 -27.88 -0.45 5.35
CA SER A 213 -26.68 0.38 5.20
C SER A 213 -25.58 -0.35 4.42
N LYS A 214 -25.30 -1.60 4.79
CA LYS A 214 -24.31 -2.43 4.10
C LYS A 214 -24.73 -2.76 2.67
N LYS A 215 -26.01 -3.07 2.43
CA LYS A 215 -26.54 -3.37 1.09
C LYS A 215 -26.42 -2.17 0.15
N MET A 216 -26.61 -0.96 0.66
CA MET A 216 -26.38 0.26 -0.12
C MET A 216 -24.91 0.39 -0.51
N LEU A 217 -23.97 0.27 0.43
CA LEU A 217 -22.54 0.35 0.12
C LEU A 217 -22.04 -0.78 -0.80
N ARG A 218 -22.69 -1.95 -0.79
CA ARG A 218 -22.36 -3.04 -1.74
C ARG A 218 -22.49 -2.59 -3.18
N LYS A 219 -23.48 -1.74 -3.51
CA LYS A 219 -23.68 -1.24 -4.87
C LYS A 219 -22.50 -0.39 -5.35
N LEU A 220 -21.78 0.28 -4.44
CA LEU A 220 -20.56 1.05 -4.75
C LEU A 220 -19.32 0.15 -4.97
N GLY A 221 -19.54 -1.16 -5.14
CA GLY A 221 -18.51 -2.16 -5.42
C GLY A 221 -17.46 -2.31 -4.31
N LEU A 222 -17.87 -2.09 -3.06
CA LEU A 222 -17.10 -2.43 -1.85
C LEU A 222 -17.31 -3.90 -1.43
N GLU A 223 -17.72 -4.75 -2.36
CA GLU A 223 -17.99 -6.15 -2.10
C GLU A 223 -16.70 -6.96 -2.00
N TYR A 224 -16.73 -7.99 -1.16
CA TYR A 224 -15.76 -9.06 -1.16
C TYR A 224 -16.47 -10.34 -1.57
N THR A 225 -15.80 -11.15 -2.37
CA THR A 225 -16.24 -12.50 -2.71
C THR A 225 -15.81 -13.44 -1.59
N SER A 226 -16.75 -14.24 -1.08
CA SER A 226 -16.42 -15.36 -0.18
C SER A 226 -16.23 -16.61 -1.01
N ILE A 227 -15.01 -17.15 -1.00
CA ILE A 227 -14.67 -18.39 -1.72
C ILE A 227 -14.51 -19.48 -0.67
N ASP A 228 -15.19 -20.61 -0.86
CA ASP A 228 -15.07 -21.73 0.06
C ASP A 228 -13.73 -22.44 -0.15
N VAL A 229 -13.12 -22.87 0.96
CA VAL A 229 -11.79 -23.52 0.96
C VAL A 229 -11.92 -24.86 1.65
N CYS A 230 -11.21 -25.85 1.14
CA CYS A 230 -11.00 -27.10 1.88
C CYS A 230 -10.40 -26.81 3.26
N GLU A 231 -10.87 -27.48 4.32
CA GLU A 231 -10.34 -27.33 5.69
C GLU A 231 -8.80 -27.48 5.73
N ASN A 232 -8.26 -28.39 4.91
CA ASN A 232 -6.83 -28.66 4.80
C ASN A 232 -6.08 -27.74 3.81
N ASN A 233 -6.72 -26.71 3.25
CA ASN A 233 -6.16 -25.81 2.22
C ASN A 233 -5.66 -26.51 0.94
N CYS A 234 -6.14 -27.71 0.63
CA CYS A 234 -5.73 -28.43 -0.57
C CYS A 234 -6.22 -27.77 -1.86
N MET A 235 -7.43 -27.22 -1.82
CA MET A 235 -8.10 -26.60 -2.97
C MET A 235 -9.06 -25.50 -2.55
N LEU A 236 -9.35 -24.60 -3.48
CA LEU A 236 -10.49 -23.69 -3.44
C LEU A 236 -11.68 -24.37 -4.14
N PHE A 237 -12.89 -24.09 -3.68
CA PHE A 237 -14.11 -24.35 -4.45
C PHE A 237 -14.39 -23.11 -5.31
N TYR A 238 -13.64 -22.99 -6.40
CA TYR A 238 -13.56 -21.80 -7.24
C TYR A 238 -13.51 -22.20 -8.72
N LYS A 239 -14.26 -21.48 -9.57
CA LYS A 239 -14.42 -21.75 -11.01
C LYS A 239 -14.77 -23.21 -11.29
N GLU A 240 -13.84 -24.00 -11.81
CA GLU A 240 -14.06 -25.36 -12.29
C GLU A 240 -14.50 -26.32 -11.15
N THR A 241 -14.20 -25.94 -9.91
CA THR A 241 -14.48 -26.74 -8.71
C THR A 241 -15.59 -26.15 -7.84
N GLU A 242 -16.28 -25.10 -8.29
CA GLU A 242 -17.28 -24.37 -7.51
C GLU A 242 -18.47 -25.24 -7.11
N ASN A 243 -18.87 -26.22 -7.94
CA ASN A 243 -20.01 -27.09 -7.69
C ASN A 243 -19.67 -28.35 -6.88
N LEU A 244 -18.40 -28.54 -6.52
CA LEU A 244 -18.00 -29.70 -5.74
C LEU A 244 -18.42 -29.55 -4.28
N ILE A 245 -18.81 -30.68 -3.69
CA ILE A 245 -19.23 -30.79 -2.29
C ILE A 245 -18.14 -31.40 -1.40
N GLU A 246 -17.06 -31.88 -2.00
CA GLU A 246 -15.92 -32.48 -1.32
C GLU A 246 -14.61 -32.14 -2.04
N CYS A 247 -13.51 -32.23 -1.30
CA CYS A 247 -12.20 -31.95 -1.83
C CYS A 247 -11.67 -33.13 -2.67
N THR A 248 -11.32 -32.90 -3.93
CA THR A 248 -10.77 -33.93 -4.84
C THR A 248 -9.41 -34.47 -4.43
N ILE A 249 -8.68 -33.74 -3.56
CA ILE A 249 -7.31 -34.11 -3.14
C ILE A 249 -7.31 -34.90 -1.83
N CYS A 250 -8.13 -34.50 -0.85
CA CYS A 250 -8.12 -35.13 0.48
C CYS A 250 -9.45 -35.74 0.92
N GLY A 251 -10.49 -35.68 0.07
CA GLY A 251 -11.84 -36.19 0.37
C GLY A 251 -12.59 -35.42 1.45
N HIS A 252 -12.04 -34.32 1.99
CA HIS A 252 -12.70 -33.59 3.06
C HIS A 252 -13.98 -32.90 2.56
N PRO A 253 -15.12 -33.05 3.26
CA PRO A 253 -16.36 -32.39 2.86
C PRO A 253 -16.21 -30.86 2.91
N ARG A 254 -16.91 -30.18 1.98
CA ARG A 254 -16.97 -28.72 1.92
C ARG A 254 -17.72 -28.13 3.10
N TYR A 255 -18.85 -28.75 3.46
CA TYR A 255 -19.79 -28.26 4.46
C TYR A 255 -19.71 -29.04 5.78
N LYS A 256 -19.94 -28.33 6.88
CA LYS A 256 -20.02 -28.92 8.22
C LYS A 256 -21.27 -29.80 8.34
N LEU A 257 -21.13 -30.94 9.02
CA LEU A 257 -22.25 -31.82 9.30
C LEU A 257 -23.34 -31.09 10.09
N ARG A 258 -24.59 -31.29 9.68
CA ARG A 258 -25.77 -30.76 10.35
C ARG A 258 -25.92 -31.49 11.70
N ARG A 259 -25.99 -30.75 12.81
CA ARG A 259 -26.52 -31.32 14.06
C ARG A 259 -28.05 -31.39 13.90
N ASN A 260 -28.64 -32.55 14.18
CA ASN A 260 -30.07 -32.84 14.02
C ASN A 260 -30.91 -32.18 15.12
N ASP A 261 -30.76 -30.86 15.27
CA ASP A 261 -31.36 -30.10 16.36
C ASP A 261 -32.42 -29.16 15.75
N GLY A 262 -33.54 -29.75 15.29
CA GLY A 262 -34.78 -29.03 14.99
C GLY A 262 -34.93 -28.39 13.59
N GLY A 263 -35.60 -29.10 12.67
CA GLY A 263 -36.75 -28.63 11.88
C GLY A 263 -36.68 -27.42 10.94
N GLY A 264 -35.54 -26.76 10.72
CA GLY A 264 -35.44 -25.60 9.83
C GLY A 264 -34.58 -25.84 8.58
N ARG A 265 -34.97 -25.28 7.43
CA ARG A 265 -34.09 -25.11 6.23
C ARG A 265 -32.95 -24.13 6.58
N ARG A 266 -31.92 -24.59 7.32
CA ARG A 266 -30.72 -23.80 7.62
C ARG A 266 -29.72 -23.91 6.46
N LYS A 267 -29.05 -22.79 6.14
CA LYS A 267 -28.04 -22.69 5.08
C LYS A 267 -26.83 -23.55 5.42
N ASP A 268 -26.28 -24.26 4.43
CA ASP A 268 -25.06 -25.03 4.60
C ASP A 268 -23.87 -24.12 4.92
N VAL A 269 -23.07 -24.53 5.89
CA VAL A 269 -21.94 -23.74 6.40
C VAL A 269 -20.64 -24.43 5.99
N PRO A 270 -19.81 -23.79 5.15
CA PRO A 270 -18.52 -24.35 4.76
C PRO A 270 -17.56 -24.40 5.95
N TYR A 271 -16.60 -25.32 5.89
CA TYR A 271 -15.55 -25.44 6.90
C TYR A 271 -14.69 -24.18 6.99
N ARG A 272 -14.23 -23.69 5.83
CA ARG A 272 -13.35 -22.53 5.72
C ARG A 272 -13.76 -21.61 4.57
N ARG A 273 -13.51 -20.32 4.72
CA ARG A 273 -13.74 -19.30 3.69
C ARG A 273 -12.52 -18.40 3.53
N LEU A 274 -12.18 -18.12 2.28
CA LEU A 274 -11.27 -17.08 1.85
C LEU A 274 -12.09 -15.84 1.50
N ARG A 275 -11.67 -14.66 1.97
CA ARG A 275 -12.27 -13.39 1.53
C ARG A 275 -11.36 -12.80 0.48
N TYR A 276 -11.91 -12.60 -0.72
CA TYR A 276 -11.23 -12.04 -1.85
C TYR A 276 -11.88 -10.71 -2.24
N LEU A 277 -11.06 -9.68 -2.43
CA LEU A 277 -11.46 -8.35 -2.83
C LEU A 277 -10.81 -8.11 -4.21
N PRO A 278 -11.59 -8.09 -5.30
CA PRO A 278 -11.06 -7.89 -6.65
C PRO A 278 -10.33 -6.55 -6.78
N ILE A 279 -9.15 -6.53 -7.42
CA ILE A 279 -8.37 -5.30 -7.66
C ILE A 279 -8.91 -4.50 -8.85
N THR A 280 -9.48 -5.14 -9.87
CA THR A 280 -9.87 -4.49 -11.13
C THR A 280 -10.84 -3.33 -10.95
N PRO A 281 -11.98 -3.49 -10.23
CA PRO A 281 -12.92 -2.39 -10.03
C PRO A 281 -12.31 -1.26 -9.19
N ARG A 282 -11.34 -1.57 -8.33
CA ARG A 282 -10.67 -0.58 -7.48
C ARG A 282 -9.63 0.23 -8.27
N LEU A 283 -8.96 -0.40 -9.23
CA LEU A 283 -8.07 0.28 -10.17
C LEU A 283 -8.85 1.20 -11.10
N GLN A 284 -9.97 0.73 -11.67
CA GLN A 284 -10.84 1.58 -12.49
C GLN A 284 -11.34 2.82 -11.73
N ARG A 285 -11.64 2.70 -10.42
CA ARG A 285 -12.02 3.86 -9.59
C ARG A 285 -10.96 4.94 -9.48
N LEU A 286 -9.67 4.58 -9.55
CA LEU A 286 -8.60 5.59 -9.56
C LEU A 286 -8.66 6.48 -10.81
N PHE A 287 -9.24 5.98 -11.91
CA PHE A 287 -9.47 6.74 -13.14
C PHE A 287 -10.83 7.45 -13.19
N MET A 288 -11.75 7.14 -12.26
CA MET A 288 -13.07 7.77 -12.18
C MET A 288 -13.07 9.06 -11.35
N SER A 289 -12.01 9.32 -10.58
CA SER A 289 -11.81 10.58 -9.83
C SER A 289 -10.76 11.43 -10.54
N SER A 290 -11.10 12.68 -10.89
CA SER A 290 -10.20 13.56 -11.66
C SER A 290 -8.86 13.78 -10.96
N ARG A 291 -8.88 13.90 -9.62
CA ARG A 291 -7.68 14.09 -8.81
C ARG A 291 -6.71 12.92 -8.94
N THR A 292 -7.22 11.69 -8.87
CA THR A 292 -6.37 10.50 -8.92
C THR A 292 -6.01 10.13 -10.35
N ALA A 293 -6.93 10.31 -11.30
CA ALA A 293 -6.75 9.97 -12.70
C ALA A 293 -5.55 10.71 -13.32
N GLU A 294 -5.42 12.01 -13.06
CA GLU A 294 -4.26 12.80 -13.49
C GLU A 294 -2.95 12.19 -12.95
N LEU A 295 -2.93 11.87 -11.65
CA LEU A 295 -1.76 11.35 -10.95
C LEU A 295 -1.38 9.91 -11.35
N MET A 296 -2.30 9.14 -11.94
CA MET A 296 -2.01 7.78 -12.44
C MET A 296 -1.00 7.75 -13.59
N SER A 297 -0.71 8.91 -14.20
CA SER A 297 0.33 9.08 -15.22
C SER A 297 1.59 9.80 -14.70
N TRP A 298 1.66 10.11 -13.40
CA TRP A 298 2.72 10.94 -12.81
C TRP A 298 4.14 10.37 -13.04
N HIS A 299 4.29 9.05 -12.91
CA HIS A 299 5.58 8.37 -13.02
C HIS A 299 6.33 8.60 -14.34
N VAL A 300 5.63 8.99 -15.41
CA VAL A 300 6.25 9.33 -16.71
C VAL A 300 7.09 10.60 -16.61
N LYS A 301 6.60 11.60 -15.87
CA LYS A 301 7.26 12.91 -15.73
C LYS A 301 8.15 12.97 -14.49
N GLY A 302 7.75 12.28 -13.42
CA GLY A 302 8.46 12.28 -12.14
C GLY A 302 9.54 11.21 -11.99
N GLY A 303 9.72 10.33 -12.99
CA GLY A 303 10.68 9.22 -12.95
C GLY A 303 12.11 9.58 -13.36
N ASP A 304 12.33 10.77 -13.92
CA ASP A 304 13.62 11.19 -14.49
C ASP A 304 14.43 12.02 -13.47
N SER A 305 14.88 11.34 -12.42
CA SER A 305 15.78 11.90 -11.41
C SER A 305 17.04 11.03 -11.32
N ASP A 306 18.19 11.68 -11.14
CA ASP A 306 19.46 11.01 -10.80
C ASP A 306 19.41 10.35 -9.41
N GLU A 307 18.46 10.77 -8.56
CA GLU A 307 18.22 10.19 -7.24
C GLU A 307 17.04 9.20 -7.26
N MET A 308 17.14 8.13 -6.47
CA MET A 308 16.07 7.13 -6.35
C MET A 308 14.95 7.63 -5.43
N VAL A 309 14.14 8.57 -5.93
CA VAL A 309 13.00 9.17 -5.20
C VAL A 309 11.68 8.42 -5.37
N HIS A 310 11.59 7.57 -6.40
CA HIS A 310 10.41 6.77 -6.73
C HIS A 310 10.83 5.43 -7.34
N PRO A 311 10.04 4.35 -7.20
CA PRO A 311 10.39 3.06 -7.82
C PRO A 311 10.56 3.11 -9.35
N ALA A 312 9.94 4.07 -10.03
CA ALA A 312 10.15 4.32 -11.47
C ALA A 312 11.58 4.76 -11.83
N CYS A 313 12.33 5.34 -10.89
CA CYS A 313 13.74 5.69 -11.08
C CYS A 313 14.64 4.44 -11.09
N GLY A 314 14.16 3.32 -10.55
CA GLY A 314 14.91 2.09 -10.36
C GLY A 314 15.10 1.27 -11.63
N GLU A 315 16.24 0.57 -11.70
CA GLU A 315 16.62 -0.20 -12.89
C GLU A 315 15.65 -1.35 -13.20
N ALA A 316 14.99 -1.95 -12.20
CA ALA A 316 14.00 -2.99 -12.43
C ALA A 316 12.79 -2.49 -13.24
N TRP A 317 12.33 -1.26 -12.95
CA TRP A 317 11.24 -0.63 -13.68
C TRP A 317 11.68 -0.25 -15.10
N LYS A 318 12.83 0.42 -15.22
CA LYS A 318 13.39 0.82 -16.51
C LYS A 318 13.65 -0.40 -17.41
N HIS A 319 14.17 -1.48 -16.85
CA HIS A 319 14.39 -2.74 -17.55
C HIS A 319 13.08 -3.35 -18.05
N PHE A 320 12.04 -3.38 -17.21
CA PHE A 320 10.72 -3.83 -17.61
C PHE A 320 10.17 -3.00 -18.78
N ASP A 321 10.29 -1.67 -18.71
CA ASP A 321 9.81 -0.78 -19.78
C ASP A 321 10.54 -1.01 -21.11
N ARG A 322 11.84 -1.35 -21.07
CA ARG A 322 12.62 -1.70 -22.27
C ARG A 322 12.21 -3.04 -22.88
N ILE A 323 11.81 -4.03 -22.07
CA ILE A 323 11.38 -5.36 -22.54
C ILE A 323 9.92 -5.35 -23.01
N HIS A 324 9.08 -4.50 -22.42
CA HIS A 324 7.65 -4.42 -22.76
C HIS A 324 7.23 -3.02 -23.24
N PRO A 325 7.77 -2.50 -24.37
CA PRO A 325 7.41 -1.17 -24.87
C PRO A 325 5.91 -1.00 -25.10
N SER A 326 5.23 -2.02 -25.63
CA SER A 326 3.78 -1.98 -25.87
C SER A 326 2.94 -1.76 -24.60
N PHE A 327 3.44 -2.17 -23.43
CA PHE A 327 2.81 -1.88 -22.16
C PHE A 327 3.15 -0.45 -21.71
N SER A 328 4.42 -0.06 -21.82
CA SER A 328 4.93 1.18 -21.24
C SER A 328 4.61 2.43 -22.07
N THR A 329 4.30 2.29 -23.36
CA THR A 329 3.80 3.38 -24.22
C THR A 329 2.47 3.94 -23.72
N GLU A 330 1.62 3.14 -23.10
CA GLU A 330 0.39 3.61 -22.46
C GLU A 330 0.68 3.97 -20.99
N PRO A 331 0.83 5.27 -20.65
CA PRO A 331 1.23 5.69 -19.32
C PRO A 331 0.19 5.43 -18.24
N ARG A 332 -1.07 5.14 -18.60
CA ARG A 332 -2.12 4.79 -17.63
C ARG A 332 -2.09 3.32 -17.24
N ASN A 333 -1.28 2.49 -17.90
CA ASN A 333 -1.12 1.11 -17.47
C ASN A 333 -0.50 1.03 -16.07
N VAL A 334 -1.04 0.13 -15.26
CA VAL A 334 -0.82 0.14 -13.81
C VAL A 334 0.32 -0.79 -13.41
N ARG A 335 1.22 -0.29 -12.57
CA ARG A 335 2.32 -1.06 -11.98
C ARG A 335 2.08 -1.28 -10.49
N LEU A 336 2.11 -2.56 -10.11
CA LEU A 336 1.67 -3.04 -8.81
C LEU A 336 2.84 -3.63 -8.03
N GLY A 337 2.81 -3.44 -6.71
CA GLY A 337 3.58 -4.24 -5.74
C GLY A 337 2.66 -5.12 -4.92
N LEU A 338 3.13 -6.28 -4.51
CA LEU A 338 2.38 -7.17 -3.61
C LEU A 338 3.15 -7.36 -2.31
N CYS A 339 2.48 -7.33 -1.17
CA CYS A 339 3.09 -7.73 0.10
C CYS A 339 2.15 -8.57 0.93
N THR A 340 2.72 -9.50 1.71
CA THR A 340 1.96 -10.35 2.62
C THR A 340 2.84 -10.81 3.76
N ASP A 341 2.27 -10.89 4.96
CA ASP A 341 2.92 -11.45 6.14
C ASP A 341 1.88 -12.00 7.12
N GLY A 342 2.28 -12.87 8.03
CA GLY A 342 1.43 -13.42 9.07
C GLY A 342 1.37 -12.51 10.29
N PHE A 343 0.17 -12.10 10.69
CA PHE A 343 -0.04 -11.34 11.92
C PHE A 343 -1.06 -12.01 12.85
N ASN A 344 -0.96 -11.74 14.15
CA ASN A 344 -1.93 -12.19 15.14
C ASN A 344 -2.91 -11.06 15.50
N PRO A 345 -4.20 -11.15 15.11
CA PRO A 345 -5.19 -10.12 15.39
C PRO A 345 -5.70 -10.12 16.84
N PHE A 346 -5.40 -11.15 17.65
CA PHE A 346 -6.01 -11.37 18.97
C PHE A 346 -5.06 -11.14 20.15
N SER A 347 -4.00 -10.33 19.98
CA SER A 347 -2.93 -10.03 20.96
C SER A 347 -1.89 -11.14 21.18
N GLN A 348 -0.76 -10.78 21.80
CA GLN A 348 0.35 -11.72 22.09
C GLN A 348 0.00 -12.79 23.15
N SER A 349 -0.99 -12.52 24.01
CA SER A 349 -1.36 -13.41 25.12
C SER A 349 -2.43 -14.45 24.76
N ALA A 350 -3.02 -14.36 23.57
CA ALA A 350 -4.01 -15.30 23.08
C ALA A 350 -3.34 -16.53 22.43
N ARG A 351 -4.14 -17.59 22.20
CA ARG A 351 -3.69 -18.76 21.43
C ARG A 351 -3.09 -18.31 20.09
N PRO A 352 -1.98 -18.90 19.64
CA PRO A 352 -1.29 -18.47 18.42
C PRO A 352 -2.26 -18.55 17.23
N TYR A 353 -2.57 -17.38 16.66
CA TYR A 353 -3.40 -17.22 15.48
C TYR A 353 -2.60 -16.46 14.44
N SER A 354 -2.53 -17.00 13.22
CA SER A 354 -1.84 -16.37 12.09
C SER A 354 -2.86 -16.05 10.99
N CYS A 355 -3.16 -14.77 10.83
CA CYS A 355 -3.93 -14.21 9.73
C CYS A 355 -2.97 -13.66 8.67
N TRP A 356 -3.24 -13.91 7.39
CA TRP A 356 -2.39 -13.47 6.28
C TRP A 356 -3.18 -12.55 5.35
N PRO A 357 -3.07 -11.22 5.51
CA PRO A 357 -3.57 -10.27 4.53
C PRO A 357 -2.61 -10.20 3.34
N VAL A 358 -3.15 -10.06 2.15
CA VAL A 358 -2.39 -9.79 0.93
C VAL A 358 -2.74 -8.39 0.47
N PHE A 359 -1.75 -7.51 0.49
CA PHE A 359 -1.90 -6.13 0.03
C PHE A 359 -1.30 -5.96 -1.35
N VAL A 360 -1.92 -5.07 -2.13
CA VAL A 360 -1.47 -4.66 -3.45
C VAL A 360 -1.35 -3.14 -3.46
N THR A 361 -0.16 -2.62 -3.79
CA THR A 361 0.14 -1.19 -3.82
C THR A 361 0.23 -0.70 -5.26
N VAL A 362 -0.32 0.47 -5.55
CA VAL A 362 -0.27 1.12 -6.87
C VAL A 362 0.91 2.10 -6.92
N TYR A 363 1.90 1.81 -7.76
CA TYR A 363 3.11 2.64 -7.90
C TYR A 363 3.04 3.69 -9.00
N ASN A 364 1.91 3.84 -9.68
CA ASN A 364 1.75 4.90 -10.68
C ASN A 364 1.76 6.31 -10.07
N LEU A 365 1.34 6.40 -8.80
CA LEU A 365 1.10 7.63 -8.06
C LEU A 365 2.40 8.22 -7.48
N PRO A 366 2.45 9.54 -7.22
CA PRO A 366 3.64 10.18 -6.66
C PRO A 366 4.03 9.65 -5.26
N PRO A 367 5.32 9.79 -4.87
CA PRO A 367 5.83 9.35 -3.56
C PRO A 367 5.03 9.87 -2.36
N SER A 368 4.50 11.09 -2.47
CA SER A 368 3.72 11.74 -1.40
C SER A 368 2.39 11.05 -1.10
N ILE A 369 1.89 10.17 -1.98
CA ILE A 369 0.61 9.48 -1.79
C ILE A 369 0.62 7.97 -2.05
N CYS A 370 1.55 7.42 -2.85
CA CYS A 370 1.49 6.01 -3.28
C CYS A 370 1.48 4.99 -2.12
N MET A 371 2.10 5.33 -0.99
CA MET A 371 2.12 4.50 0.22
C MET A 371 1.04 4.89 1.26
N LYS A 372 0.15 5.82 0.93
CA LYS A 372 -0.99 6.12 1.80
C LYS A 372 -2.00 4.98 1.69
N ARG A 373 -2.62 4.68 2.83
CA ARG A 373 -3.66 3.64 2.99
C ARG A 373 -4.79 3.60 1.92
N PRO A 374 -5.33 4.70 1.35
CA PRO A 374 -6.35 4.59 0.32
C PRO A 374 -5.84 3.90 -0.97
N TYR A 375 -4.52 3.92 -1.21
CA TYR A 375 -3.86 3.38 -2.40
C TYR A 375 -3.17 2.03 -2.15
N ILE A 376 -3.36 1.47 -0.95
CA ILE A 376 -2.92 0.12 -0.58
C ILE A 376 -4.16 -0.76 -0.48
N PHE A 377 -4.31 -1.66 -1.44
CA PHE A 377 -5.48 -2.50 -1.62
C PHE A 377 -5.33 -3.83 -0.90
N LEU A 378 -6.12 -4.03 0.16
CA LEU A 378 -6.31 -5.36 0.74
C LEU A 378 -7.04 -6.25 -0.26
N SER A 379 -6.37 -7.25 -0.82
CA SER A 379 -6.89 -8.08 -1.91
C SER A 379 -7.33 -9.46 -1.43
N LEU A 380 -6.64 -10.04 -0.44
CA LEU A 380 -7.04 -11.31 0.17
C LEU A 380 -6.92 -11.23 1.69
N VAL A 381 -7.84 -11.91 2.38
CA VAL A 381 -7.72 -12.21 3.81
C VAL A 381 -7.75 -13.71 4.01
N ILE A 382 -6.57 -14.29 4.21
CA ILE A 382 -6.39 -15.70 4.52
C ILE A 382 -6.54 -15.88 6.03
N SER A 383 -7.63 -16.53 6.42
CA SER A 383 -7.95 -16.75 7.83
C SER A 383 -7.10 -17.86 8.45
N GLY A 384 -6.65 -17.63 9.67
CA GLY A 384 -5.91 -18.58 10.50
C GLY A 384 -6.75 -19.79 10.96
N PRO A 385 -6.31 -20.54 11.99
CA PRO A 385 -5.32 -20.14 13.00
C PRO A 385 -3.86 -20.40 12.61
N LYS A 386 -3.59 -21.27 11.64
CA LYS A 386 -2.23 -21.61 11.20
C LYS A 386 -1.82 -20.83 9.96
N SER A 387 -0.52 -20.60 9.79
CA SER A 387 0.06 -20.08 8.55
C SER A 387 -0.36 -20.96 7.36
N PRO A 388 -0.63 -20.36 6.17
CA PRO A 388 -0.97 -21.10 4.97
C PRO A 388 0.16 -22.02 4.50
N GLY A 389 1.42 -21.72 4.87
CA GLY A 389 2.59 -22.50 4.50
C GLY A 389 2.65 -22.74 2.98
N LYS A 390 2.88 -23.99 2.57
CA LYS A 390 2.92 -24.39 1.15
C LYS A 390 1.59 -24.20 0.41
N SER A 391 0.48 -24.02 1.12
CA SER A 391 -0.84 -23.89 0.50
C SER A 391 -1.17 -22.45 0.10
N ILE A 392 -0.26 -21.49 0.32
CA ILE A 392 -0.48 -20.09 -0.06
C ILE A 392 -0.74 -19.93 -1.56
N ASP A 393 -0.12 -20.74 -2.42
CA ASP A 393 -0.32 -20.70 -3.87
C ASP A 393 -1.77 -21.00 -4.27
N VAL A 394 -2.38 -22.00 -3.61
CA VAL A 394 -3.79 -22.35 -3.81
C VAL A 394 -4.68 -21.17 -3.45
N LEU A 395 -4.36 -20.46 -2.37
CA LEU A 395 -5.15 -19.34 -1.84
C LEU A 395 -4.97 -18.04 -2.63
N LEU A 396 -3.83 -17.85 -3.30
CA LEU A 396 -3.56 -16.70 -4.17
C LEU A 396 -4.22 -16.82 -5.54
N ARG A 397 -4.66 -18.01 -5.94
CA ARG A 397 -5.23 -18.29 -7.27
C ARG A 397 -6.26 -17.25 -7.76
N PRO A 398 -7.24 -16.77 -6.96
CA PRO A 398 -8.20 -15.78 -7.44
C PRO A 398 -7.54 -14.45 -7.85
N LEU A 399 -6.54 -13.99 -7.08
CA LEU A 399 -5.78 -12.78 -7.39
C LEU A 399 -4.86 -12.99 -8.60
N ILE A 400 -4.22 -14.15 -8.71
CA ILE A 400 -3.36 -14.49 -9.85
C ILE A 400 -4.18 -14.52 -11.15
N ASP A 401 -5.35 -15.15 -11.12
CA ASP A 401 -6.24 -15.23 -12.28
C ASP A 401 -6.68 -13.83 -12.74
N GLU A 402 -6.99 -12.93 -11.80
CA GLU A 402 -7.31 -11.53 -12.11
C GLU A 402 -6.10 -10.77 -12.68
N LEU A 403 -4.91 -10.95 -12.10
CA LEU A 403 -3.67 -10.34 -12.61
C LEU A 403 -3.33 -10.82 -14.03
N LYS A 404 -3.58 -12.10 -14.35
CA LYS A 404 -3.40 -12.63 -15.70
C LYS A 404 -4.34 -11.98 -16.70
N ILE A 405 -5.62 -11.81 -16.33
CA ILE A 405 -6.58 -11.10 -17.19
C ILE A 405 -6.13 -9.66 -17.43
N LEU A 406 -5.72 -8.95 -16.37
CA LEU A 406 -5.22 -7.57 -16.48
C LEU A 406 -3.95 -7.46 -17.34
N TRP A 407 -3.10 -8.47 -17.36
CA TRP A 407 -1.88 -8.48 -18.16
C TRP A 407 -2.13 -8.85 -19.63
N GLU A 408 -2.81 -9.97 -19.86
CA GLU A 408 -2.99 -10.55 -21.20
C GLU A 408 -3.99 -9.72 -22.02
N VAL A 409 -5.19 -9.51 -21.46
CA VAL A 409 -6.32 -8.86 -22.14
C VAL A 409 -6.43 -7.39 -21.73
N GLY A 410 -6.30 -7.09 -20.44
CA GLY A 410 -6.65 -5.80 -19.86
C GLY A 410 -8.17 -5.64 -19.66
N VAL A 411 -8.59 -4.47 -19.20
CA VAL A 411 -9.99 -4.09 -19.02
C VAL A 411 -10.26 -2.69 -19.58
N THR A 412 -11.39 -2.50 -20.25
CA THR A 412 -11.81 -1.17 -20.71
C THR A 412 -12.06 -0.27 -19.51
N THR A 413 -11.42 0.88 -19.49
CA THR A 413 -11.46 1.84 -18.37
C THR A 413 -11.67 3.24 -18.90
N TYR A 414 -12.47 4.02 -18.20
CA TYR A 414 -12.72 5.41 -18.55
C TYR A 414 -11.85 6.30 -17.67
N ASP A 415 -11.07 7.17 -18.31
CA ASP A 415 -10.26 8.18 -17.65
C ASP A 415 -11.02 9.51 -17.64
N ILE A 416 -11.53 9.92 -16.47
CA ILE A 416 -12.30 11.17 -16.33
C ILE A 416 -11.45 12.43 -16.60
N PHE A 417 -10.13 12.37 -16.38
CA PHE A 417 -9.24 13.50 -16.60
C PHE A 417 -9.01 13.73 -18.10
N ARG A 418 -8.83 12.64 -18.85
CA ARG A 418 -8.64 12.68 -20.31
C ARG A 418 -9.94 12.59 -21.12
N LYS A 419 -11.06 12.24 -20.46
CA LYS A 419 -12.37 11.99 -21.07
C LYS A 419 -12.34 10.97 -22.21
N GLU A 420 -11.57 9.91 -22.04
CA GLU A 420 -11.41 8.86 -23.05
C GLU A 420 -11.43 7.46 -22.42
N ASN A 421 -11.88 6.47 -23.17
CA ASN A 421 -11.75 5.07 -22.80
C ASN A 421 -10.42 4.52 -23.28
N PHE A 422 -9.80 3.68 -22.47
CA PHE A 422 -8.57 3.00 -22.82
C PHE A 422 -8.58 1.57 -22.30
N GLN A 423 -7.73 0.73 -22.90
CA GLN A 423 -7.56 -0.64 -22.45
C GLN A 423 -6.52 -0.67 -21.31
N MET A 424 -6.98 -0.56 -20.07
CA MET A 424 -6.11 -0.61 -18.89
C MET A 424 -5.52 -2.01 -18.73
N LYS A 425 -4.19 -2.08 -18.73
CA LYS A 425 -3.45 -3.27 -18.31
C LYS A 425 -2.78 -3.03 -16.97
N ALA A 426 -2.48 -4.11 -16.25
CA ALA A 426 -1.70 -4.04 -15.02
C ALA A 426 -0.61 -5.10 -14.97
N VAL A 427 0.50 -4.78 -14.31
CA VAL A 427 1.62 -5.69 -14.08
C VAL A 427 2.02 -5.69 -12.60
N LEU A 428 2.33 -6.87 -12.08
CA LEU A 428 2.97 -7.03 -10.78
C LEU A 428 4.49 -6.98 -10.96
N LEU A 429 5.14 -5.89 -10.52
CA LEU A 429 6.58 -5.71 -10.69
C LEU A 429 7.41 -6.49 -9.66
N TRP A 430 6.98 -6.46 -8.40
CA TRP A 430 7.70 -7.12 -7.32
C TRP A 430 6.81 -7.47 -6.14
N THR A 431 7.34 -8.34 -5.29
CA THR A 431 6.77 -8.68 -4.01
C THR A 431 7.66 -8.19 -2.87
N ILE A 432 7.10 -7.50 -1.88
CA ILE A 432 7.80 -7.01 -0.69
C ILE A 432 7.48 -7.94 0.47
N ASN A 433 8.45 -8.74 0.87
CA ASN A 433 8.29 -9.75 1.91
C ASN A 433 9.53 -9.80 2.79
N ASP A 434 9.36 -10.21 4.05
CA ASP A 434 10.49 -10.68 4.84
C ASP A 434 11.02 -12.00 4.27
N PHE A 435 12.18 -12.46 4.74
CA PHE A 435 12.82 -13.64 4.16
C PHE A 435 11.99 -14.95 4.36
N PRO A 436 11.33 -15.18 5.51
CA PRO A 436 10.36 -16.26 5.67
C PRO A 436 9.17 -16.21 4.69
N ALA A 437 8.48 -15.07 4.57
CA ALA A 437 7.34 -14.93 3.65
C ALA A 437 7.79 -14.99 2.19
N TYR A 438 8.99 -14.51 1.86
CA TYR A 438 9.60 -14.71 0.55
C TYR A 438 9.75 -16.21 0.23
N GLY A 439 10.21 -17.02 1.17
CA GLY A 439 10.33 -18.46 0.94
C GLY A 439 8.97 -19.15 0.75
N MET A 440 7.96 -18.65 1.45
CA MET A 440 6.58 -19.06 1.19
C MET A 440 6.12 -18.60 -0.18
N LEU A 441 6.28 -17.36 -0.61
CA LEU A 441 5.75 -16.90 -1.91
C LEU A 441 6.54 -17.36 -3.13
N SER A 442 7.86 -17.56 -3.02
CA SER A 442 8.72 -17.96 -4.13
C SER A 442 8.70 -19.47 -4.37
N GLY A 443 8.40 -20.26 -3.34
CA GLY A 443 8.59 -21.71 -3.38
C GLY A 443 10.04 -22.15 -3.11
N TRP A 444 10.98 -21.19 -3.06
CA TRP A 444 12.37 -21.43 -2.68
C TRP A 444 12.51 -21.43 -1.15
N SER A 445 13.09 -22.47 -0.58
CA SER A 445 13.37 -22.50 0.86
C SER A 445 14.42 -21.46 1.20
N THR A 446 14.15 -20.65 2.22
CA THR A 446 15.07 -19.63 2.73
C THR A 446 15.93 -20.13 3.89
N HIS A 447 16.03 -21.45 4.04
CA HIS A 447 16.82 -22.10 5.08
C HIS A 447 17.98 -22.91 4.49
N GLY A 448 19.08 -23.01 5.24
CA GLY A 448 20.27 -23.81 4.87
C GLY A 448 21.25 -23.08 3.95
N LYS A 449 22.23 -23.83 3.42
CA LYS A 449 23.31 -23.30 2.56
C LYS A 449 22.83 -22.70 1.24
N LEU A 450 21.74 -23.24 0.70
CA LEU A 450 21.13 -22.82 -0.55
C LEU A 450 20.04 -21.75 -0.35
N ALA A 451 20.02 -21.03 0.78
CA ALA A 451 18.93 -20.09 1.07
C ALA A 451 18.87 -18.91 0.09
N CYS A 452 20.00 -18.51 -0.51
CA CYS A 452 20.04 -17.39 -1.44
C CYS A 452 19.41 -17.78 -2.79
N PRO A 453 18.29 -17.17 -3.21
CA PRO A 453 17.64 -17.48 -4.49
C PRO A 453 18.41 -16.95 -5.70
N TYR A 454 19.38 -16.04 -5.49
CA TYR A 454 20.22 -15.49 -6.57
C TYR A 454 21.47 -16.34 -6.80
N CYS A 455 22.13 -16.78 -5.73
CA CYS A 455 23.33 -17.62 -5.86
C CYS A 455 22.95 -19.09 -6.13
N MET A 456 21.82 -19.56 -5.60
CA MET A 456 21.32 -20.93 -5.72
C MET A 456 22.42 -21.96 -5.38
N GLU A 457 22.67 -22.94 -6.25
CA GLU A 457 23.73 -23.95 -6.13
C GLU A 457 25.15 -23.36 -6.08
N ASN A 458 25.35 -22.14 -6.60
CA ASN A 458 26.65 -21.45 -6.63
C ASN A 458 26.92 -20.63 -5.35
N SER A 459 26.16 -20.90 -4.29
CA SER A 459 26.31 -20.23 -3.00
C SER A 459 27.66 -20.58 -2.34
N LYS A 460 28.46 -19.56 -2.00
CA LYS A 460 29.75 -19.71 -1.28
C LYS A 460 29.61 -19.88 0.24
N THR A 461 28.39 -20.15 0.71
CA THR A 461 28.11 -20.30 2.14
C THR A 461 28.86 -21.46 2.77
N PHE A 462 29.22 -21.30 4.04
CA PHE A 462 29.92 -22.32 4.81
C PHE A 462 29.25 -22.54 6.17
N THR A 463 29.60 -23.64 6.83
CA THR A 463 29.11 -23.95 8.17
C THR A 463 30.17 -23.56 9.20
N LEU A 464 29.78 -22.79 10.23
CA LEU A 464 30.67 -22.46 11.34
C LEU A 464 31.04 -23.73 12.11
N GLN A 465 32.34 -23.99 12.28
CA GLN A 465 32.84 -25.24 12.87
C GLN A 465 32.28 -25.51 14.27
N HIS A 466 32.26 -24.51 15.15
CA HIS A 466 31.80 -24.67 16.54
C HIS A 466 30.30 -24.47 16.72
N GLY A 467 29.65 -23.73 15.80
CA GLY A 467 28.24 -23.37 15.94
C GLY A 467 27.28 -24.22 15.12
N GLY A 468 27.77 -24.98 14.12
CA GLY A 468 26.94 -25.75 13.18
C GLY A 468 26.00 -24.90 12.31
N LYS A 469 25.99 -23.58 12.47
CA LYS A 469 25.14 -22.64 11.73
C LYS A 469 25.73 -22.34 10.37
N THR A 470 24.85 -22.17 9.38
CA THR A 470 25.22 -21.67 8.05
C THR A 470 25.54 -20.18 8.15
N SER A 471 26.69 -19.79 7.61
CA SER A 471 27.12 -18.39 7.51
C SER A 471 27.19 -17.95 6.05
N PHE A 472 26.73 -16.73 5.82
CA PHE A 472 26.80 -16.01 4.54
C PHE A 472 27.83 -14.88 4.59
N PHE A 473 28.58 -14.78 5.70
CA PHE A 473 29.63 -13.78 5.85
C PHE A 473 30.63 -13.90 4.71
N ASP A 474 31.06 -12.75 4.19
CA ASP A 474 32.02 -12.64 3.10
C ASP A 474 31.60 -13.24 1.73
N CYS A 475 30.36 -13.74 1.59
CA CYS A 475 29.88 -14.31 0.32
C CYS A 475 29.38 -13.27 -0.69
N HIS A 476 29.37 -11.98 -0.32
CA HIS A 476 28.78 -10.89 -1.10
C HIS A 476 29.79 -10.08 -1.92
N ARG A 477 31.10 -10.20 -1.62
CA ARG A 477 32.16 -9.46 -2.34
C ARG A 477 32.20 -9.78 -3.83
N GLN A 478 31.80 -11.00 -4.22
CA GLN A 478 31.67 -11.43 -5.62
C GLN A 478 30.66 -10.60 -6.44
N PHE A 479 29.81 -9.79 -5.81
CA PHE A 479 28.86 -8.91 -6.50
C PHE A 479 29.41 -7.49 -6.74
N LEU A 480 30.56 -7.14 -6.17
CA LEU A 480 31.20 -5.85 -6.41
C LEU A 480 31.84 -5.79 -7.80
N PRO A 481 32.13 -4.61 -8.37
CA PRO A 481 32.96 -4.50 -9.58
C PRO A 481 34.30 -5.25 -9.44
N MET A 482 34.84 -5.79 -10.53
CA MET A 482 36.06 -6.62 -10.50
C MET A 482 37.31 -5.88 -10.00
N ASP A 483 37.35 -4.57 -10.20
CA ASP A 483 38.38 -3.63 -9.77
C ASP A 483 38.13 -3.05 -8.37
N HIS A 484 37.04 -3.44 -7.70
CA HIS A 484 36.68 -2.87 -6.40
C HIS A 484 37.65 -3.30 -5.29
N ALA A 485 38.23 -2.33 -4.56
CA ALA A 485 39.27 -2.56 -3.54
C ALA A 485 38.91 -3.63 -2.49
N TYR A 486 37.65 -3.67 -2.03
CA TYR A 486 37.20 -4.66 -1.04
C TYR A 486 37.33 -6.12 -1.49
N ARG A 487 37.36 -6.40 -2.80
CA ARG A 487 37.64 -7.76 -3.32
C ARG A 487 39.05 -8.24 -2.96
N TYR A 488 39.99 -7.33 -2.78
CA TYR A 488 41.40 -7.62 -2.50
C TYR A 488 41.78 -7.40 -1.03
N GLN A 489 40.86 -6.94 -0.19
CA GLN A 489 41.09 -6.81 1.25
C GLN A 489 41.15 -8.19 1.91
N VAL A 490 42.26 -8.45 2.60
CA VAL A 490 42.55 -9.75 3.23
C VAL A 490 42.47 -9.71 4.75
N ASP A 491 42.35 -8.53 5.35
CA ASP A 491 42.40 -8.27 6.79
C ASP A 491 41.02 -7.93 7.38
N SER A 492 40.20 -7.21 6.62
CA SER A 492 38.89 -6.70 7.06
C SER A 492 37.73 -7.71 6.91
N PHE A 493 37.97 -8.83 6.22
CA PHE A 493 36.97 -9.87 5.94
C PHE A 493 37.47 -11.24 6.42
N PHE A 494 37.30 -12.29 5.60
CA PHE A 494 37.89 -13.58 5.90
C PHE A 494 39.41 -13.50 5.72
N ASN A 495 40.15 -13.75 6.80
CA ASN A 495 41.59 -13.53 6.84
C ASN A 495 42.30 -14.29 5.70
N GLY A 496 43.13 -13.58 4.93
CA GLY A 496 43.92 -14.15 3.84
C GLY A 496 43.13 -14.48 2.56
N ARG A 497 41.87 -14.04 2.43
CA ARG A 497 41.02 -14.35 1.28
C ARG A 497 40.79 -13.14 0.37
N ILE A 498 41.21 -13.29 -0.89
CA ILE A 498 40.82 -12.41 -2.01
C ILE A 498 39.63 -13.01 -2.78
N GLU A 499 38.83 -12.16 -3.41
CA GLU A 499 37.62 -12.54 -4.15
C GLU A 499 37.73 -12.18 -5.63
N THR A 500 38.14 -13.17 -6.43
CA THR A 500 38.35 -13.03 -7.88
C THR A 500 37.18 -13.53 -8.72
N ASP A 501 36.17 -14.15 -8.13
CA ASP A 501 35.11 -14.76 -8.92
C ASP A 501 34.10 -13.69 -9.38
N PRO A 502 33.55 -13.83 -10.59
CA PRO A 502 32.46 -12.99 -11.05
C PRO A 502 31.17 -13.30 -10.25
N PRO A 503 30.19 -12.38 -10.27
CA PRO A 503 28.89 -12.66 -9.68
C PRO A 503 28.24 -13.89 -10.33
N PRO A 504 27.50 -14.73 -9.57
CA PRO A 504 26.80 -15.87 -10.13
C PRO A 504 25.85 -15.45 -11.26
N ARG A 505 25.77 -16.27 -12.32
CA ARG A 505 24.84 -16.04 -13.42
C ARG A 505 23.41 -16.00 -12.90
N ARG A 506 22.70 -14.92 -13.19
CA ARG A 506 21.25 -14.82 -12.95
C ARG A 506 20.53 -15.58 -14.07
N LEU A 507 19.68 -16.52 -13.67
CA LEU A 507 18.83 -17.25 -14.61
C LEU A 507 17.72 -16.35 -15.13
N SER A 508 17.37 -16.51 -16.40
CA SER A 508 16.20 -15.86 -16.99
C SER A 508 14.90 -16.43 -16.41
N GLY A 509 13.79 -15.70 -16.56
CA GLY A 509 12.47 -16.19 -16.15
C GLY A 509 12.08 -17.50 -16.86
N GLU A 510 12.47 -17.65 -18.12
CA GLU A 510 12.22 -18.86 -18.91
C GLU A 510 13.07 -20.04 -18.46
N GLU A 511 14.36 -19.82 -18.16
CA GLU A 511 15.25 -20.85 -17.59
C GLU A 511 14.73 -21.33 -16.23
N LEU A 512 14.30 -20.40 -15.37
CA LEU A 512 13.69 -20.71 -14.08
C LEU A 512 12.40 -21.50 -14.26
N LYS A 513 11.53 -21.08 -15.19
CA LYS A 513 10.29 -21.79 -15.50
C LYS A 513 10.59 -23.22 -15.95
N ASN A 514 11.53 -23.42 -16.86
CA ASN A 514 11.94 -24.74 -17.34
C ASN A 514 12.48 -25.63 -16.20
N ARG A 515 13.32 -25.08 -15.31
CA ARG A 515 13.79 -25.80 -14.11
C ARG A 515 12.65 -26.19 -13.18
N ILE A 516 11.70 -25.29 -12.93
CA ILE A 516 10.55 -25.54 -12.05
C ILE A 516 9.60 -26.57 -12.67
N SER A 517 9.34 -26.48 -13.99
CA SER A 517 8.49 -27.42 -14.71
C SER A 517 9.05 -28.85 -14.76
N ALA A 518 10.37 -29.02 -14.62
CA ALA A 518 11.01 -30.33 -14.52
C ALA A 518 10.89 -30.99 -13.14
N LEU A 519 10.46 -30.26 -12.11
CA LEU A 519 10.29 -30.81 -10.77
C LEU A 519 9.01 -31.68 -10.70
N PRO A 520 8.97 -32.73 -9.87
CA PRO A 520 7.77 -33.53 -9.69
C PRO A 520 6.63 -32.71 -9.05
N ASN A 521 5.41 -32.92 -9.54
CA ASN A 521 4.22 -32.31 -8.96
C ASN A 521 4.04 -32.73 -7.50
N ILE A 522 3.86 -31.74 -6.62
CA ILE A 522 3.61 -31.97 -5.19
C ILE A 522 2.12 -31.79 -4.92
N THR A 523 1.51 -32.76 -4.23
CA THR A 523 0.18 -32.62 -3.67
C THR A 523 0.15 -31.56 -2.58
N PHE A 524 -0.84 -30.66 -2.63
CA PHE A 524 -1.00 -29.55 -1.69
C PHE A 524 -1.92 -29.90 -0.52
N GLY A 525 -1.70 -29.21 0.61
CA GLY A 525 -2.57 -29.26 1.79
C GLY A 525 -1.90 -29.73 3.07
N LEU A 526 -2.54 -29.44 4.20
CA LEU A 526 -2.03 -29.71 5.55
C LEU A 526 -1.84 -31.21 5.85
N LYS A 527 -2.50 -32.10 5.09
CA LYS A 527 -2.39 -33.56 5.20
C LYS A 527 -1.67 -34.22 4.02
N ALA A 528 -1.17 -33.45 3.06
CA ALA A 528 -0.41 -34.03 1.95
C ALA A 528 0.85 -34.73 2.49
N PRO A 529 1.29 -35.86 1.88
CA PRO A 529 2.52 -36.51 2.30
C PRO A 529 3.69 -35.52 2.17
N LYS A 530 4.62 -35.55 3.13
CA LYS A 530 5.84 -34.74 3.07
C LYS A 530 6.77 -35.30 1.98
N HIS A 531 6.42 -35.06 0.72
CA HIS A 531 7.31 -35.34 -0.39
C HIS A 531 8.41 -34.29 -0.40
N THR A 532 9.63 -34.73 -0.14
CA THR A 532 10.84 -33.94 -0.37
C THR A 532 11.23 -34.14 -1.82
N ILE A 533 11.38 -33.05 -2.56
CA ILE A 533 11.81 -33.10 -3.96
C ILE A 533 13.22 -33.71 -4.00
N PRO A 534 13.49 -34.70 -4.88
CA PRO A 534 14.84 -35.24 -5.03
C PRO A 534 15.86 -34.12 -5.29
N GLY A 535 16.97 -34.12 -4.55
CA GLY A 535 17.98 -33.05 -4.64
C GLY A 535 17.74 -31.84 -3.73
N PHE A 536 16.60 -31.77 -3.02
CA PHE A 536 16.33 -30.68 -2.07
C PHE A 536 17.39 -30.59 -0.96
N GLY A 537 17.91 -29.39 -0.75
CA GLY A 537 18.94 -29.08 0.25
C GLY A 537 20.36 -29.52 -0.15
N LYS A 538 20.52 -30.17 -1.30
CA LYS A 538 21.81 -30.58 -1.86
C LYS A 538 22.10 -29.88 -3.19
N ASP A 539 21.21 -30.07 -4.16
CA ASP A 539 21.36 -29.57 -5.53
C ASP A 539 20.51 -28.31 -5.75
N HIS A 540 19.37 -28.19 -5.07
CA HIS A 540 18.50 -27.03 -5.14
C HIS A 540 17.74 -26.79 -3.82
N ASN A 541 17.09 -25.64 -3.66
CA ASN A 541 16.26 -25.35 -2.49
C ASN A 541 14.76 -25.17 -2.81
N TRP A 542 14.29 -25.60 -3.98
CA TRP A 542 12.86 -25.66 -4.29
C TRP A 542 12.10 -26.57 -3.33
N GLY A 543 11.24 -25.98 -2.48
CA GLY A 543 10.43 -26.70 -1.51
C GLY A 543 9.08 -27.17 -2.06
N ARG A 544 8.68 -26.65 -3.25
CA ARG A 544 7.50 -27.05 -4.02
C ARG A 544 7.46 -26.44 -5.41
N LEU A 545 6.63 -27.01 -6.28
CA LEU A 545 6.19 -26.38 -7.52
C LEU A 545 5.21 -25.25 -7.22
N LYS A 546 5.27 -24.16 -7.98
CA LYS A 546 4.16 -23.19 -8.01
C LYS A 546 3.04 -23.72 -8.88
N ILE A 547 1.81 -23.65 -8.38
CA ILE A 547 0.64 -23.74 -9.26
C ILE A 547 0.52 -22.38 -9.94
N MET A 548 1.11 -22.29 -11.14
CA MET A 548 1.08 -21.15 -12.07
C MET A 548 2.13 -20.06 -11.90
#